data_AF-A0A062V5A0-F1
#
_entry.id   AF-A0A062V5A0-F1
#
_cell.length_a   1.000
_cell.length_b   1.000
_cell.length_c   1.000
_cell.angle_alpha   90.00
_cell.angle_beta   90.00
_cell.angle_gamma   90.00
#
_symmetry.space_group_name_H-M   'P 1'
#
loop_
_entity.id
_entity.type
_entity.pdbx_description
1 polymer ?
#
loop_
_entity_poly.entity_id
_entity_poly.type
_entity_poly.pdbx_seq_one_letter_code
_entity_poly.pdbx_strand_id
1 'polypeptide(L)' 'MDELDLRGEVCLYTFVKTKLKLEELESGEELIAIYDHAPAIENVPRSLKNEGHTILGVEEVEKHLWKVRIKKR' A
#
# COMPACT_ATOMS: atom_id res chain seq x y z
N MET A 1 0.11 -13.36 -4.61
CA MET A 1 -0.53 -12.04 -4.60
C MET A 1 -1.19 -11.90 -3.24
N ASP A 2 -0.58 -11.12 -2.36
CA ASP A 2 -1.04 -10.91 -0.99
C ASP A 2 -1.96 -9.70 -0.91
N GLU A 3 -2.87 -9.69 0.06
CA GLU A 3 -3.75 -8.55 0.35
C GLU A 3 -3.59 -8.13 1.82
N LEU A 4 -3.54 -6.81 2.05
CA LEU A 4 -3.43 -6.19 3.36
C LEU A 4 -4.53 -5.14 3.52
N ASP A 5 -5.45 -5.40 4.43
CA ASP A 5 -6.52 -4.48 4.79
C ASP A 5 -6.06 -3.52 5.89
N LEU A 6 -6.09 -2.22 5.61
CA LEU A 6 -5.70 -1.15 6.54
C LEU A 6 -6.86 -0.16 6.76
N ARG A 7 -8.11 -0.59 6.57
CA ARG A 7 -9.27 0.20 6.96
C ARG A 7 -9.29 0.43 8.47
N GLY A 8 -9.66 1.63 8.90
CA GLY A 8 -9.66 2.07 10.29
C GLY A 8 -8.28 2.39 10.87
N GLU A 9 -7.21 2.18 10.10
CA GLU A 9 -5.85 2.48 10.52
C GLU A 9 -5.51 3.94 10.23
N VAL A 10 -4.96 4.62 11.22
CA VAL A 10 -4.55 6.02 11.08
C VAL A 10 -3.13 6.14 10.54
N CYS A 11 -2.87 7.21 9.78
CA CYS A 11 -1.50 7.60 9.45
C CYS A 11 -0.78 7.94 10.76
N LEU A 12 0.28 7.24 11.18
CA LEU A 12 1.37 6.70 10.37
C LEU A 12 1.38 5.17 10.21
N TYR A 13 0.44 4.47 10.84
CA TYR A 13 0.45 3.00 10.93
C TYR A 13 0.24 2.33 9.57
N THR A 14 -0.50 2.95 8.65
CA THR A 14 -0.71 2.39 7.32
C THR A 14 0.56 2.26 6.52
N PHE A 15 1.45 3.25 6.60
CA PHE A 15 2.78 3.14 6.01
C PHE A 15 3.60 2.02 6.67
N VAL A 16 3.67 2.00 8.00
CA VAL A 16 4.47 1.02 8.76
C VAL A 16 4.00 -0.41 8.47
N LYS A 17 2.69 -0.68 8.53
CA LYS A 17 2.12 -1.99 8.26
C LYS A 17 2.29 -2.43 6.82
N THR A 18 2.12 -1.52 5.85
CA THR A 18 2.39 -1.82 4.43
C THR A 18 3.84 -2.22 4.23
N LYS A 19 4.77 -1.48 4.84
CA LYS A 19 6.20 -1.76 4.75
C LYS A 19 6.55 -3.11 5.38
N LEU A 20 6.10 -3.39 6.60
CA LEU A 20 6.34 -4.67 7.26
C LEU A 20 5.87 -5.84 6.40
N LYS A 21 4.66 -5.72 5.82
CA LYS A 21 4.14 -6.75 4.92
C LYS A 21 4.98 -6.93 3.65
N LEU A 22 5.50 -5.84 3.09
CA LEU A 22 6.44 -5.88 1.95
C LEU A 22 7.83 -6.42 2.31
N GLU A 23 8.20 -6.47 3.59
CA GLU A 23 9.45 -7.10 4.05
C GLU A 23 9.30 -8.62 4.20
N GLU A 24 8.06 -9.11 4.36
CA GLU A 24 7.74 -10.54 4.40
C GLU A 24 7.64 -11.18 2.99
N LEU A 25 7.52 -10.37 1.93
CA LEU A 25 7.37 -10.83 0.54
C LEU A 25 8.72 -10.97 -0.18
N GLU A 26 8.78 -11.86 -1.17
CA GLU A 26 9.93 -12.01 -2.04
C GLU A 26 10.03 -10.88 -3.08
N SER A 27 11.24 -10.63 -3.60
CA SER A 27 11.45 -9.67 -4.68
C SER A 27 10.63 -10.05 -5.91
N GLY A 28 9.92 -9.08 -6.47
CA GLY A 28 9.02 -9.27 -7.60
C GLY A 28 7.59 -9.66 -7.25
N GLU A 29 7.29 -10.01 -6.00
CA GLU A 29 5.92 -10.29 -5.56
C GLU A 29 5.06 -9.02 -5.44
N GLU A 30 3.75 -9.22 -5.49
CA GLU A 30 2.76 -8.14 -5.45
C GLU A 30 1.92 -8.16 -4.17
N LEU A 31 1.73 -6.97 -3.61
CA LEU A 31 0.84 -6.66 -2.49
C LEU A 31 -0.30 -5.74 -2.95
N ILE A 32 -1.52 -6.09 -2.57
CA ILE A 32 -2.67 -5.19 -2.61
C ILE A 32 -2.87 -4.60 -1.22
N ALA A 33 -2.73 -3.29 -1.07
CA ALA A 33 -3.03 -2.60 0.17
C ALA A 33 -4.34 -1.82 0.06
N ILE A 34 -5.23 -1.98 1.03
CA ILE A 34 -6.55 -1.31 1.06
C ILE A 34 -6.49 -0.18 2.08
N TYR A 35 -6.79 1.04 1.65
CA TYR A 35 -6.81 2.24 2.49
C TYR A 35 -8.17 2.92 2.44
N ASP A 36 -8.58 3.52 3.56
CA ASP A 36 -9.84 4.24 3.71
C ASP A 36 -9.69 5.76 3.93
N HIS A 37 -8.48 6.29 3.74
CA HIS A 37 -8.19 7.71 3.95
C HIS A 37 -7.34 8.29 2.82
N ALA A 38 -7.80 9.44 2.30
CA ALA A 38 -7.18 10.12 1.17
C ALA A 38 -5.67 10.43 1.34
N PRO A 39 -5.16 10.79 2.54
CA PRO A 39 -3.72 11.01 2.69
C PRO A 39 -2.86 9.77 2.48
N ALA A 40 -3.39 8.54 2.69
CA ALA A 40 -2.60 7.32 2.49
C ALA A 40 -2.28 7.10 1.02
N ILE A 41 -3.25 7.31 0.13
CA ILE A 41 -3.09 7.04 -1.30
C ILE A 41 -2.07 7.97 -1.98
N GLU A 42 -1.74 9.08 -1.35
CA GLU A 42 -0.66 9.96 -1.81
C GLU A 42 0.67 9.63 -1.09
N ASN A 43 0.64 9.58 0.25
CA ASN A 43 1.87 9.49 1.02
C ASN A 43 2.50 8.10 0.99
N VAL A 44 1.70 7.03 1.10
CA VAL A 44 2.23 5.66 1.17
C VAL A 44 2.87 5.27 -0.16
N PRO A 45 2.20 5.43 -1.33
CA PRO A 45 2.84 5.13 -2.61
C PRO A 45 4.09 5.96 -2.88
N ARG A 46 4.12 7.24 -2.47
CA ARG A 46 5.29 8.09 -2.60
C ARG A 46 6.48 7.55 -1.78
N SER A 47 6.26 7.22 -0.51
CA SER A 47 7.31 6.67 0.35
C SER A 47 7.83 5.34 -0.17
N LEU A 48 6.95 4.45 -0.62
CA LEU A 48 7.33 3.14 -1.15
C LEU A 48 8.14 3.27 -2.46
N LYS A 49 7.80 4.23 -3.34
CA LYS A 49 8.61 4.56 -4.52
C LYS A 49 10.01 5.04 -4.14
N ASN A 50 10.13 5.88 -3.11
CA ASN A 50 11.43 6.35 -2.61
C ASN A 50 12.27 5.19 -2.03
N GLU A 51 11.61 4.18 -1.47
CA GLU A 51 12.24 2.92 -1.05
C GLU A 51 12.53 1.96 -2.23
N GLY A 52 12.20 2.34 -3.47
CA GLY A 52 12.50 1.59 -4.69
C GLY A 52 11.44 0.56 -5.08
N HIS A 53 10.32 0.47 -4.37
CA HIS A 53 9.19 -0.38 -4.77
C HIS A 53 8.48 0.21 -5.99
N THR A 54 7.79 -0.64 -6.76
CA THR A 54 7.03 -0.21 -7.93
C THR A 54 5.54 -0.13 -7.58
N ILE A 55 4.89 0.99 -7.87
CA ILE A 55 3.44 1.13 -7.73
C ILE A 55 2.80 0.79 -9.07
N LEU A 56 2.04 -0.30 -9.11
CA LEU A 56 1.39 -0.80 -10.31
C LEU A 56 0.08 -0.07 -10.60
N GLY A 57 -0.61 0.41 -9.56
CA GLY A 57 -1.85 1.15 -9.72
C GLY A 57 -2.49 1.56 -8.40
N VAL A 58 -3.37 2.56 -8.48
CA VAL A 58 -4.26 2.99 -7.41
C VAL A 58 -5.67 3.01 -7.99
N GLU A 59 -6.60 2.30 -7.36
CA GLU A 59 -7.99 2.19 -7.79
C GLU A 59 -8.90 2.56 -6.63
N GLU A 60 -9.80 3.52 -6.85
CA GLU A 60 -10.89 3.81 -5.92
C GLU A 60 -12.02 2.80 -6.17
N VAL A 61 -12.24 1.90 -5.23
CA VAL A 61 -13.23 0.82 -5.36
C VAL A 61 -14.58 1.21 -4.77
N GLU A 62 -14.59 2.07 -3.74
CA GLU A 62 -15.78 2.68 -3.16
C GLU A 62 -15.44 4.09 -2.65
N LYS A 63 -16.46 4.85 -2.25
CA LYS A 63 -16.25 6.19 -1.72
C LYS A 63 -15.33 6.15 -0.50
N HIS A 64 -14.18 6.80 -0.63
CA HIS A 64 -13.11 6.80 0.36
C HIS A 64 -12.49 5.43 0.62
N LEU A 65 -12.51 4.51 -0.35
CA LEU A 65 -11.87 3.22 -0.23
C LEU A 65 -11.03 2.94 -1.48
N TRP A 66 -9.73 2.75 -1.29
CA TRP A 66 -8.78 2.58 -2.37
C TRP A 66 -7.97 1.30 -2.23
N LYS A 67 -7.77 0.61 -3.35
CA LYS A 67 -6.80 -0.48 -3.47
C LYS A 67 -5.55 0.03 -4.18
N VAL A 68 -4.40 -0.19 -3.56
CA VAL A 68 -3.09 0.15 -4.14
C VAL A 68 -2.33 -1.14 -4.41
N ARG A 69 -1.95 -1.33 -5.68
CA ARG A 69 -1.12 -2.46 -6.09
C ARG A 69 0.35 -2.06 -6.06
N ILE A 70 1.14 -2.82 -5.32
CA ILE A 70 2.56 -2.57 -5.09
C ILE A 70 3.33 -3.83 -5.47
N LYS A 71 4.41 -3.67 -6.22
CA LYS A 71 5.37 -4.73 -6.51
C LYS A 71 6.64 -4.51 -5.71
N LYS A 72 7.06 -5.54 -4.97
CA LYS A 72 8.31 -5.57 -4.22
C LYS A 72 9.49 -5.50 -5.19
N ARG A 73 10.44 -4.61 -4.90
CA ARG A 73 11.73 -4.55 -5.58
C ARG A 73 12.57 -5.78 -5.27
#